data_AF-A0A6A4AX83-F1
#
_entry.id   AF-A0A6A4AX83-F1
#
_cell.length_a   1.000
_cell.length_b   1.000
_cell.length_c   1.000
_cell.angle_alpha   90.00
_cell.angle_beta   90.00
_cell.angle_gamma   90.00
#
_symmetry.space_group_name_H-M   'P 1'
#
loop_
_entity.id
_entity.type
_entity.pdbx_description
1 polymer ?
#
loop_
_entity_poly.entity_id
_entity_poly.type
_entity_poly.pdbx_seq_one_letter_code
_entity_poly.pdbx_strand_id
1 'polypeptide(L)'
;MTEFLRKDLQWWQTLVFQTEFAGMPINLFDHTKAFDEIWLVTVARNTICITSVKLQERLLLKQRGQARDGNDLAYAVSCVTDMWGPSLSTEAGCVRRQRVEEKRDQLKQASVSAGTLGSYSRNFKFWETFCNDFGFPVWIDELPRARQARMVGLFAALCASEGHNKAMKGNKYHTFDGKMAAVAFAHNAVRNAKLDYHDPEFELIAQGYKRSHGDVDRKQPVTTPMLLK
;
A
#
# COMPACT_ATOMS: atom_id res chain seq x y z
N MET A 1 10.18 -35.24 6.28
CA MET A 1 9.57 -33.90 6.13
C MET A 1 9.53 -33.60 4.63
N THR A 2 8.37 -33.36 4.04
CA THR A 2 8.22 -33.27 2.58
C THR A 2 8.73 -31.94 2.02
N GLU A 3 9.26 -31.96 0.79
CA GLU A 3 9.74 -30.79 0.03
C GLU A 3 8.72 -29.63 0.02
N PHE A 4 7.44 -29.99 0.01
CA PHE A 4 6.30 -29.08 0.03
C PHE A 4 6.14 -28.38 1.39
N LEU A 5 6.16 -29.14 2.50
CA LEU A 5 6.10 -28.56 3.85
C LEU A 5 7.31 -27.65 4.13
N ARG A 6 8.47 -27.96 3.55
CA ARG A 6 9.67 -27.11 3.63
C ARG A 6 9.49 -25.76 2.93
N LYS A 7 8.80 -25.74 1.78
CA LYS A 7 8.48 -24.51 1.04
C LYS A 7 7.39 -23.69 1.72
N ASP A 8 6.38 -24.32 2.29
CA ASP A 8 5.34 -23.64 3.07
C ASP A 8 5.89 -23.08 4.38
N LEU A 9 6.78 -23.81 5.07
CA LEU A 9 7.48 -23.29 6.25
C LEU A 9 8.47 -22.17 5.89
N GLN A 10 9.15 -22.23 4.74
CA GLN A 10 9.98 -21.12 4.25
C GLN A 10 9.14 -19.91 3.84
N TRP A 11 7.96 -20.12 3.24
CA TRP A 11 7.01 -19.06 2.92
C TRP A 11 6.48 -18.39 4.19
N TRP A 12 6.08 -19.18 5.19
CA TRP A 12 5.69 -18.70 6.52
C TRP A 12 6.82 -17.99 7.25
N GLN A 13 8.06 -18.52 7.23
CA GLN A 13 9.22 -17.84 7.79
C GLN A 13 9.51 -16.53 7.06
N THR A 14 9.33 -16.45 5.74
CA THR A 14 9.53 -15.18 4.99
C THR A 14 8.44 -14.16 5.35
N LEU A 15 7.20 -14.61 5.54
CA LEU A 15 6.08 -13.77 5.97
C LEU A 15 6.28 -13.24 7.41
N VAL A 16 6.85 -14.08 8.29
CA VAL A 16 7.10 -13.74 9.70
C VAL A 16 8.42 -12.95 9.88
N PHE A 17 9.46 -13.16 9.07
CA PHE A 17 10.69 -12.37 9.13
C PHE A 17 10.54 -10.96 8.53
N GLN A 18 9.57 -10.71 7.65
CA GLN A 18 9.20 -9.33 7.29
C GLN A 18 8.56 -8.58 8.47
N THR A 19 8.10 -9.29 9.51
CA THR A 19 7.60 -8.68 10.75
C THR A 19 8.72 -8.05 11.59
N GLU A 20 10.00 -8.42 11.40
CA GLU A 20 11.12 -7.81 12.15
C GLU A 20 11.68 -6.52 11.51
N PHE A 21 11.26 -6.16 10.30
CA PHE A 21 11.53 -4.84 9.71
C PHE A 21 10.32 -3.90 9.74
N ALA A 22 9.21 -4.32 10.37
CA ALA A 22 7.97 -3.55 10.52
C ALA A 22 8.07 -2.39 11.55
N GLY A 23 9.28 -1.87 11.78
CA GLY A 23 9.57 -0.77 12.70
C GLY A 23 10.16 0.48 12.05
N MET A 24 10.44 0.49 10.74
CA MET A 24 10.75 1.75 10.06
C MET A 24 9.48 2.33 9.44
N PRO A 25 8.94 3.45 9.98
CA PRO A 25 7.90 4.18 9.27
C PRO A 25 8.43 4.57 7.89
N ILE A 26 7.76 4.08 6.84
CA ILE A 26 8.01 4.45 5.44
C ILE A 26 7.71 5.93 5.15
N ASN A 27 7.36 6.72 6.17
CA ASN A 27 7.37 8.18 6.15
C ASN A 27 8.75 8.77 5.77
N LEU A 28 9.82 7.94 5.69
CA LEU A 28 11.10 8.33 5.11
C LEU A 28 11.13 8.32 3.57
N PHE A 29 10.16 7.68 2.92
CA PHE A 29 10.04 7.54 1.45
C PHE A 29 8.75 8.14 0.89
N ASP A 30 7.82 8.56 1.76
CA ASP A 30 6.77 9.51 1.38
C ASP A 30 7.39 10.88 1.17
N HIS A 31 8.00 11.05 0.00
CA HIS A 31 8.28 12.37 -0.52
C HIS A 31 6.93 12.98 -0.92
N THR A 32 6.37 13.80 -0.04
CA THR A 32 5.61 14.97 -0.51
C THR A 32 6.43 15.59 -1.63
N LYS A 33 5.89 15.64 -2.85
CA LYS A 33 6.53 16.24 -4.04
C LYS A 33 7.20 17.59 -3.74
N ALA A 34 6.69 18.30 -2.73
CA ALA A 34 7.23 19.54 -2.23
C ALA A 34 8.68 19.46 -1.69
N PHE A 35 9.14 18.35 -1.11
CA PHE A 35 10.45 18.30 -0.42
C PHE A 35 11.66 18.17 -1.36
N ASP A 36 11.50 17.47 -2.49
CA ASP A 36 12.58 17.23 -3.46
C ASP A 36 12.86 18.46 -4.36
N GLU A 37 12.01 19.48 -4.30
CA GLU A 37 12.12 20.75 -5.02
C GLU A 37 12.42 21.94 -4.07
N ILE A 38 12.72 21.69 -2.78
CA ILE A 38 13.02 22.76 -1.83
C ILE A 38 14.40 23.32 -2.12
N TRP A 39 14.42 24.58 -2.54
CA TRP A 39 15.62 25.41 -2.48
C TRP A 39 15.66 26.07 -1.11
N LEU A 40 16.68 25.76 -0.32
CA LEU A 40 16.87 26.45 0.94
C LEU A 40 17.57 27.77 0.66
N VAL A 41 16.85 28.87 0.79
CA VAL A 41 17.40 30.23 0.68
C VAL A 41 17.67 30.76 2.08
N THR A 42 18.93 31.07 2.37
CA THR A 42 19.36 31.70 3.62
C THR A 42 19.97 33.06 3.31
N VAL A 43 19.39 34.11 3.86
CA VAL A 43 19.88 35.49 3.71
C VAL A 43 20.51 35.93 5.03
N ALA A 44 21.82 36.15 5.02
CA ALA A 44 22.54 36.79 6.11
C ALA A 44 22.97 38.20 5.69
N ARG A 45 23.44 39.02 6.65
CA ARG A 45 23.58 40.49 6.51
C ARG A 45 24.21 40.96 5.19
N ASN A 46 25.20 40.23 4.65
CA ASN A 46 25.85 40.54 3.37
C ASN A 46 25.96 39.30 2.45
N THR A 47 25.16 38.25 2.64
CA THR A 47 25.27 37.03 1.84
C THR A 47 23.93 36.37 1.60
N ILE A 48 23.65 36.03 0.34
CA ILE A 48 22.57 35.10 -0.03
C ILE A 48 23.19 33.74 -0.30
N CYS A 49 22.65 32.72 0.35
CA CYS A 49 23.04 31.34 0.16
C CYS A 49 21.83 30.55 -0.30
N ILE A 50 21.92 29.94 -1.48
CA ILE A 50 20.88 29.06 -2.03
C ILE A 50 21.45 27.65 -2.12
N THR A 51 20.77 26.68 -1.52
CA THR A 51 21.19 25.28 -1.53
C THR A 51 20.13 24.43 -2.22
N SER A 52 20.54 23.65 -3.21
CA SER A 52 19.70 22.62 -3.82
C SER A 52 19.88 21.31 -3.06
N VAL A 53 18.84 20.87 -2.39
CA VAL A 53 18.83 19.56 -1.70
C VAL A 53 18.96 18.41 -2.72
N LYS A 54 18.37 18.59 -3.92
CA LYS A 54 18.37 17.60 -5.00
C LYS A 54 19.73 17.43 -5.68
N LEU A 55 20.45 18.53 -5.91
CA LEU A 55 21.76 18.50 -6.58
C LEU A 55 22.92 18.39 -5.59
N GLN A 56 22.68 18.55 -4.28
CA GLN A 56 23.71 18.70 -3.25
C GLN A 56 24.70 19.86 -3.55
N GLU A 57 24.23 20.87 -4.28
CA GLU A 57 25.01 22.05 -4.68
C GLU A 57 24.60 23.29 -3.88
N ARG A 58 25.56 24.22 -3.70
CA ARG A 58 25.39 25.45 -2.92
C ARG A 58 25.94 26.65 -3.68
N LEU A 59 25.11 27.67 -3.87
CA LEU A 59 25.53 28.98 -4.38
C LEU A 59 25.66 29.96 -3.21
N LEU A 60 26.80 30.67 -3.18
CA LEU A 60 27.07 31.73 -2.21
C LEU A 60 27.33 33.04 -2.94
N LEU A 61 26.45 34.03 -2.74
CA LEU A 61 26.58 35.36 -3.30
C LEU A 61 26.91 36.34 -2.18
N LYS A 62 28.09 36.97 -2.25
CA LYS A 62 28.50 38.05 -1.37
C LYS A 62 27.92 39.37 -1.88
N GLN A 63 27.13 40.04 -1.06
CA GLN A 63 26.59 41.35 -1.36
C GLN A 63 27.57 42.45 -0.94
N ARG A 64 27.62 43.53 -1.74
CA ARG A 64 28.46 44.71 -1.45
C ARG A 64 27.86 45.64 -0.38
N GLY A 65 26.66 45.37 0.13
CA GLY A 65 25.98 46.13 1.19
C GLY A 65 24.87 45.32 1.88
N GLN A 66 24.20 45.89 2.89
CA GLN A 66 23.07 45.23 3.57
C GLN A 66 21.93 44.99 2.57
N ALA A 67 21.50 43.73 2.43
CA ALA A 67 20.35 43.32 1.61
C ALA A 67 19.12 44.20 1.92
N ARG A 68 18.86 45.22 1.10
CA ARG A 68 17.68 46.07 1.24
C ARG A 68 16.78 46.06 0.02
N ASP A 69 17.07 45.25 -1.00
CA ASP A 69 16.30 45.31 -2.23
C ASP A 69 15.95 43.93 -2.79
N GLY A 70 14.71 43.75 -3.23
CA GLY A 70 14.21 42.52 -3.84
C GLY A 70 14.97 42.11 -5.11
N ASN A 71 15.69 43.06 -5.72
CA ASN A 71 16.55 42.86 -6.89
C ASN A 71 17.73 41.90 -6.64
N ASP A 72 18.33 41.90 -5.45
CA ASP A 72 19.46 41.02 -5.15
C ASP A 72 19.02 39.55 -5.04
N LEU A 73 17.83 39.31 -4.50
CA LEU A 73 17.23 37.98 -4.45
C LEU A 73 16.79 37.51 -5.83
N ALA A 74 16.17 38.38 -6.62
CA ALA A 74 15.79 38.07 -8.00
C ALA A 74 17.02 37.72 -8.85
N TYR A 75 18.12 38.47 -8.71
CA TYR A 75 19.39 38.16 -9.35
C TYR A 75 19.96 36.82 -8.88
N ALA A 76 19.94 36.55 -7.58
CA ALA A 76 20.38 35.27 -7.03
C ALA A 76 19.58 34.08 -7.57
N VAL A 77 18.25 34.21 -7.64
CA VAL A 77 17.35 33.18 -8.20
C VAL A 77 17.60 33.01 -9.70
N SER A 78 17.85 34.09 -10.45
CA SER A 78 18.21 34.02 -11.87
C SER A 78 19.51 33.24 -12.08
N CYS A 79 20.58 33.59 -11.34
CA CYS A 79 21.86 32.88 -11.43
C CYS A 79 21.73 31.40 -11.11
N VAL A 80 20.92 31.05 -10.10
CA VAL A 80 20.65 29.65 -9.74
C VAL A 80 19.88 28.95 -10.86
N THR A 81 18.89 29.60 -11.45
CA THR A 81 18.08 29.04 -12.54
C THR A 81 18.91 28.81 -13.79
N ASP A 82 19.82 29.72 -14.13
CA ASP A 82 20.72 29.56 -15.26
C ASP A 82 21.75 28.44 -15.04
N MET A 83 22.28 28.34 -13.80
CA MET A 83 23.31 27.36 -13.45
C MET A 83 22.75 25.94 -13.30
N TRP A 84 21.59 25.80 -12.66
CA TRP A 84 20.98 24.51 -12.34
C TRP A 84 19.86 24.11 -13.29
N GLY A 85 19.29 25.05 -14.03
CA GLY A 85 18.18 24.82 -14.97
C GLY A 85 18.43 23.66 -15.94
N PRO A 86 19.59 23.58 -16.62
CA PRO A 86 19.92 22.46 -17.51
C PRO A 86 20.01 21.10 -16.79
N SER A 87 20.56 21.07 -15.58
CA SER A 87 20.71 19.87 -14.75
C SER A 87 19.37 19.41 -14.12
N LEU A 88 18.48 20.35 -13.84
CA LEU A 88 17.12 20.09 -13.34
C LEU A 88 16.17 19.62 -14.45
N SER A 89 16.43 20.01 -15.70
CA SER A 89 15.68 19.61 -16.89
C SER A 89 16.19 18.33 -17.55
N THR A 90 17.15 17.63 -16.94
CA THR A 90 17.67 16.36 -17.47
C THR A 90 16.57 15.30 -17.52
N GLU A 91 15.92 15.15 -18.68
CA GLU A 91 14.93 14.12 -19.00
C GLU A 91 15.42 12.71 -18.62
N ALA A 92 16.73 12.46 -18.69
CA ALA A 92 17.35 11.19 -18.31
C ALA A 92 17.05 10.77 -16.86
N GLY A 93 16.96 11.72 -15.91
CA GLY A 93 16.61 11.44 -14.52
C GLY A 93 15.13 11.06 -14.36
N CYS A 94 14.25 11.74 -15.10
CA CYS A 94 12.82 11.47 -15.16
C CYS A 94 12.55 10.10 -15.81
N VAL A 95 13.17 9.81 -16.95
CA VAL A 95 13.03 8.55 -17.70
C VAL A 95 13.57 7.36 -16.91
N ARG A 96 14.71 7.50 -16.22
CA ARG A 96 15.25 6.45 -15.35
C ARG A 96 14.32 6.18 -14.18
N ARG A 97 13.79 7.24 -13.54
CA ARG A 97 12.83 7.12 -12.43
C ARG A 97 11.56 6.40 -12.89
N GLN A 98 10.96 6.84 -13.99
CA GLN A 98 9.77 6.21 -14.57
C GLN A 98 10.00 4.72 -14.86
N ARG A 99 11.13 4.37 -15.49
CA ARG A 99 11.47 2.96 -15.76
C ARG A 99 11.59 2.13 -14.48
N VAL A 100 12.13 2.70 -13.40
CA VAL A 100 12.25 2.02 -12.09
C VAL A 100 10.89 1.89 -11.41
N GLU A 101 10.02 2.89 -11.50
CA GLU A 101 8.64 2.84 -10.98
C GLU A 101 7.80 1.80 -11.74
N GLU A 102 7.89 1.77 -13.06
CA GLU A 102 7.26 0.74 -13.89
C GLU A 102 7.75 -0.66 -13.51
N LYS A 103 9.07 -0.82 -13.29
CA LYS A 103 9.63 -2.10 -12.85
C LYS A 103 9.15 -2.50 -11.46
N ARG A 104 9.03 -1.55 -10.53
CA ARG A 104 8.45 -1.76 -9.19
C ARG A 104 7.00 -2.27 -9.31
N ASP A 105 6.19 -1.64 -10.16
CA ASP A 105 4.79 -2.02 -10.32
C ASP A 105 4.65 -3.40 -11.02
N GLN A 106 5.53 -3.73 -11.96
CA GLN A 106 5.62 -5.09 -12.52
C GLN A 106 5.94 -6.13 -11.44
N LEU A 107 6.88 -5.85 -10.53
CA LEU A 107 7.22 -6.75 -9.43
C LEU A 107 6.04 -6.94 -8.46
N LYS A 108 5.30 -5.87 -8.16
CA LYS A 108 4.06 -5.95 -7.37
C LYS A 108 3.03 -6.85 -8.06
N GLN A 109 2.82 -6.71 -9.36
CA GLN A 109 1.89 -7.55 -10.12
C GLN A 109 2.34 -9.01 -10.19
N ALA A 110 3.65 -9.27 -10.34
CA ALA A 110 4.21 -10.62 -10.39
C ALA A 110 4.16 -11.36 -9.04
N SER A 111 3.95 -10.66 -7.92
CA SER A 111 3.78 -11.27 -6.60
C SER A 111 2.50 -12.11 -6.47
N VAL A 112 1.56 -11.97 -7.41
CA VAL A 112 0.28 -12.68 -7.42
C VAL A 112 0.06 -13.29 -8.80
N SER A 113 -0.48 -14.50 -8.87
CA SER A 113 -0.82 -15.11 -10.17
C SER A 113 -1.90 -14.31 -10.89
N ALA A 114 -1.87 -14.25 -12.23
CA ALA A 114 -2.86 -13.51 -13.02
C ALA A 114 -4.31 -13.98 -12.75
N GLY A 115 -4.50 -15.29 -12.53
CA GLY A 115 -5.80 -15.87 -12.18
C GLY A 115 -6.29 -15.40 -10.80
N THR A 116 -5.39 -15.29 -9.82
CA THR A 116 -5.68 -14.76 -8.49
C THR A 116 -5.99 -13.26 -8.55
N LEU A 117 -5.27 -12.49 -9.35
CA LEU A 117 -5.50 -11.04 -9.52
C LEU A 117 -6.90 -10.75 -10.07
N GLY A 118 -7.35 -11.50 -11.08
CA GLY A 118 -8.71 -11.40 -11.60
C GLY A 118 -9.78 -11.76 -10.58
N SER A 119 -9.51 -12.76 -9.74
CA SER A 119 -10.40 -13.13 -8.63
C SER A 119 -10.49 -12.03 -7.57
N TYR A 120 -9.34 -11.47 -7.17
CA TYR A 120 -9.26 -10.39 -6.19
C TYR A 120 -9.93 -9.12 -6.68
N SER A 121 -9.73 -8.73 -7.94
CA SER A 121 -10.43 -7.59 -8.53
C SER A 121 -11.95 -7.75 -8.48
N ARG A 122 -12.47 -8.94 -8.84
CA ARG A 122 -13.90 -9.23 -8.75
C ARG A 122 -14.41 -9.20 -7.31
N ASN A 123 -13.67 -9.78 -6.38
CA ASN A 123 -14.03 -9.81 -4.97
C ASN A 123 -14.00 -8.41 -4.33
N PHE A 124 -13.04 -7.57 -4.72
CA PHE A 124 -12.93 -6.20 -4.25
C PHE A 124 -14.09 -5.34 -4.76
N LYS A 125 -14.55 -5.53 -6.00
CA LYS A 125 -15.76 -4.86 -6.49
C LYS A 125 -17.00 -5.16 -5.63
N PHE A 126 -17.12 -6.38 -5.09
CA PHE A 126 -18.21 -6.68 -4.16
C PHE A 126 -18.10 -5.91 -2.85
N TRP A 127 -16.89 -5.66 -2.37
CA TRP A 127 -16.65 -4.81 -1.23
C TRP A 127 -17.00 -3.34 -1.53
N GLU A 128 -16.64 -2.84 -2.71
CA GLU A 128 -17.02 -1.49 -3.17
C GLU A 128 -18.54 -1.33 -3.23
N THR A 129 -19.26 -2.29 -3.82
CA THR A 129 -20.73 -2.28 -3.86
C THR A 129 -21.31 -2.27 -2.45
N PHE A 130 -20.84 -3.15 -1.56
CA PHE A 130 -21.27 -3.15 -0.17
C PHE A 130 -21.04 -1.80 0.52
N CYS A 131 -19.86 -1.20 0.36
CA CYS A 131 -19.57 0.10 0.96
C CYS A 131 -20.48 1.20 0.42
N ASN A 132 -20.72 1.22 -0.89
CA ASN A 132 -21.61 2.20 -1.53
C ASN A 132 -23.06 2.05 -1.04
N ASP A 133 -23.57 0.82 -0.98
CA ASP A 133 -24.95 0.53 -0.58
C ASP A 133 -25.20 0.91 0.90
N PHE A 134 -24.19 0.73 1.76
CA PHE A 134 -24.26 1.05 3.19
C PHE A 134 -23.78 2.46 3.54
N GLY A 135 -23.33 3.25 2.56
CA GLY A 135 -22.82 4.62 2.77
C GLY A 135 -21.48 4.67 3.53
N PHE A 136 -20.66 3.63 3.40
CA PHE A 136 -19.35 3.53 4.04
C PHE A 136 -18.20 3.91 3.10
N PRO A 137 -17.05 4.35 3.65
CA PRO A 137 -15.84 4.50 2.84
C PRO A 137 -15.31 3.13 2.40
N VAL A 138 -14.87 3.03 1.15
CA VAL A 138 -14.25 1.82 0.60
C VAL A 138 -12.92 1.51 1.28
N TRP A 139 -12.13 2.54 1.57
CA TRP A 139 -10.85 2.45 2.24
C TRP A 139 -11.03 2.67 3.73
N ILE A 140 -10.77 1.64 4.53
CA ILE A 140 -11.06 1.64 5.97
C ILE A 140 -9.79 1.68 6.84
N ASP A 141 -8.61 1.75 6.23
CA ASP A 141 -7.30 1.76 6.90
C ASP A 141 -7.16 2.88 7.93
N GLU A 142 -7.76 4.04 7.67
CA GLU A 142 -7.70 5.21 8.56
C GLU A 142 -8.79 5.21 9.65
N LEU A 143 -9.76 4.27 9.59
CA LEU A 143 -10.81 4.21 10.59
C LEU A 143 -10.30 3.57 11.89
N PRO A 144 -10.86 3.94 13.06
CA PRO A 144 -10.59 3.21 14.29
C PRO A 144 -10.89 1.72 14.14
N ARG A 145 -10.06 0.86 14.75
CA ARG A 145 -10.18 -0.62 14.68
C ARG A 145 -11.59 -1.14 14.90
N ALA A 146 -12.29 -0.63 15.92
CA ALA A 146 -13.68 -1.03 16.20
C ALA A 146 -14.65 -0.69 15.05
N ARG A 147 -14.43 0.42 14.33
CA ARG A 147 -15.23 0.75 13.14
C ARG A 147 -14.89 -0.15 11.96
N GLN A 148 -13.60 -0.46 11.76
CA GLN A 148 -13.17 -1.42 10.74
C GLN A 148 -13.84 -2.79 10.98
N ALA A 149 -13.74 -3.30 12.20
CA ALA A 149 -14.31 -4.57 12.59
C ALA A 149 -15.83 -4.61 12.47
N ARG A 150 -16.53 -3.56 12.90
CA ARG A 150 -17.98 -3.45 12.72
C ARG A 150 -18.39 -3.49 11.24
N MET A 151 -17.68 -2.76 10.38
CA MET A 151 -17.95 -2.77 8.94
C MET A 151 -17.70 -4.15 8.33
N VAL A 152 -16.60 -4.81 8.69
CA VAL A 152 -16.29 -6.16 8.23
C VAL A 152 -17.28 -7.19 8.78
N GLY A 153 -17.75 -7.02 10.01
CA GLY A 153 -18.80 -7.84 10.62
C GLY A 153 -20.13 -7.72 9.89
N LEU A 154 -20.53 -6.52 9.49
CA LEU A 154 -21.72 -6.30 8.65
C LEU A 154 -21.54 -6.93 7.26
N PHE A 155 -20.35 -6.84 6.67
CA PHE A 155 -20.05 -7.50 5.41
C PHE A 155 -20.10 -9.03 5.53
N ALA A 156 -19.62 -9.58 6.65
CA ALA A 156 -19.73 -11.01 6.96
C ALA A 156 -21.19 -11.43 7.07
N ALA A 157 -22.01 -10.64 7.76
CA ALA A 157 -23.45 -10.88 7.89
C ALA A 157 -24.15 -10.86 6.53
N LEU A 158 -23.88 -9.87 5.68
CA LEU A 158 -24.41 -9.81 4.30
C LEU A 158 -24.00 -11.03 3.47
N CYS A 159 -22.74 -11.44 3.60
CA CYS A 159 -22.26 -12.64 2.92
C CYS A 159 -22.97 -13.91 3.41
N ALA A 160 -23.33 -13.98 4.69
CA ALA A 160 -24.02 -15.12 5.30
C ALA A 160 -25.52 -15.12 5.03
N SER A 161 -26.19 -13.96 4.98
CA SER A 161 -27.65 -13.90 4.77
C SER A 161 -28.02 -14.02 3.30
N GLU A 162 -27.47 -13.12 2.49
CA GLU A 162 -27.88 -12.91 1.12
C GLU A 162 -26.90 -13.57 0.17
N GLY A 163 -25.60 -13.46 0.43
CA GLY A 163 -24.58 -14.03 -0.43
C GLY A 163 -24.62 -13.42 -1.85
N HIS A 164 -23.48 -12.88 -2.29
CA HIS A 164 -23.41 -12.24 -3.62
C HIS A 164 -23.28 -13.28 -4.76
N ASN A 165 -24.24 -14.20 -4.85
CA ASN A 165 -24.34 -15.25 -5.87
C ASN A 165 -25.72 -15.18 -6.57
N LYS A 166 -25.85 -15.84 -7.73
CA LYS A 166 -27.09 -15.78 -8.55
C LYS A 166 -28.34 -16.29 -7.81
N ALA A 167 -28.16 -17.09 -6.76
CA ALA A 167 -29.25 -17.65 -5.98
C ALA A 167 -29.66 -16.76 -4.79
N MET A 168 -28.97 -15.64 -4.54
CA MET A 168 -29.17 -14.76 -3.38
C MET A 168 -29.31 -15.57 -2.09
N LYS A 169 -28.43 -16.56 -1.94
CA LYS A 169 -28.34 -17.40 -0.75
C LYS A 169 -27.00 -17.21 -0.06
N GLY A 170 -27.00 -17.20 1.27
CA GLY A 170 -25.82 -17.21 2.12
C GLY A 170 -24.63 -18.02 1.58
N ASN A 171 -23.47 -17.36 1.51
CA ASN A 171 -22.21 -17.98 1.11
C ASN A 171 -21.64 -18.83 2.26
N LYS A 172 -20.68 -19.69 1.92
CA LYS A 172 -19.86 -20.35 2.94
C LYS A 172 -18.83 -19.38 3.51
N TYR A 173 -18.38 -19.65 4.74
CA TYR A 173 -17.34 -18.84 5.39
C TYR A 173 -16.07 -18.72 4.53
N HIS A 174 -15.59 -19.81 3.92
CA HIS A 174 -14.41 -19.79 3.05
C HIS A 174 -14.54 -18.80 1.87
N THR A 175 -15.76 -18.59 1.35
CA THR A 175 -15.99 -17.58 0.30
C THR A 175 -15.86 -16.16 0.85
N PHE A 176 -16.36 -15.90 2.05
CA PHE A 176 -16.15 -14.62 2.73
C PHE A 176 -14.65 -14.38 3.02
N ASP A 177 -13.93 -15.40 3.49
CA ASP A 177 -12.50 -15.33 3.75
C ASP A 177 -11.70 -14.96 2.48
N GLY A 178 -12.03 -15.60 1.35
CA GLY A 178 -11.46 -15.24 0.05
C GLY A 178 -11.82 -13.83 -0.44
N LYS A 179 -12.94 -13.26 0.01
CA LYS A 179 -13.29 -11.85 -0.25
C LYS A 179 -12.48 -10.91 0.64
N MET A 180 -12.34 -11.22 1.93
CA MET A 180 -11.53 -10.43 2.85
C MET A 180 -10.04 -10.42 2.48
N ALA A 181 -9.52 -11.54 1.97
CA ALA A 181 -8.17 -11.59 1.40
C ALA A 181 -7.99 -10.59 0.24
N ALA A 182 -9.01 -10.45 -0.62
CA ALA A 182 -8.97 -9.46 -1.71
C ALA A 182 -9.03 -8.01 -1.20
N VAL A 183 -9.82 -7.75 -0.16
CA VAL A 183 -9.90 -6.42 0.48
C VAL A 183 -8.57 -6.06 1.14
N ALA A 184 -7.98 -6.98 1.91
CA ALA A 184 -6.66 -6.81 2.52
C ALA A 184 -5.56 -6.61 1.46
N PHE A 185 -5.60 -7.39 0.37
CA PHE A 185 -4.68 -7.22 -0.75
C PHE A 185 -4.81 -5.84 -1.39
N ALA A 186 -6.03 -5.35 -1.64
CA ALA A 186 -6.25 -4.04 -2.24
C ALA A 186 -5.73 -2.90 -1.36
N HIS A 187 -5.98 -2.94 -0.04
CA HIS A 187 -5.45 -1.95 0.90
C HIS A 187 -3.91 -1.98 0.92
N ASN A 188 -3.30 -3.17 0.91
CA ASN A 188 -1.85 -3.27 0.86
C ASN A 188 -1.28 -2.77 -0.48
N ALA A 189 -1.86 -3.18 -1.60
CA ALA A 189 -1.34 -2.86 -2.93
C ALA A 189 -1.49 -1.39 -3.32
N VAL A 190 -2.62 -0.77 -2.97
CA VAL A 190 -2.98 0.60 -3.37
C VAL A 190 -2.58 1.63 -2.31
N ARG A 191 -2.83 1.32 -1.03
CA ARG A 191 -2.66 2.27 0.08
C ARG A 191 -1.40 1.99 0.91
N ASN A 192 -0.68 0.90 0.63
CA ASN A 192 0.43 0.43 1.47
C ASN A 192 0.02 0.28 2.95
N ALA A 193 -1.25 -0.11 3.17
CA ALA A 193 -1.86 -0.18 4.48
C ALA A 193 -2.24 -1.62 4.84
N LYS A 194 -1.97 -2.01 6.08
CA LYS A 194 -2.39 -3.29 6.64
C LYS A 194 -3.71 -3.09 7.38
N LEU A 195 -4.73 -3.83 6.96
CA LEU A 195 -6.00 -3.85 7.68
C LEU A 195 -5.87 -4.61 9.01
N ASP A 196 -6.38 -4.01 10.09
CA ASP A 196 -6.45 -4.60 11.42
C ASP A 196 -7.90 -4.55 11.93
N TYR A 197 -8.75 -5.39 11.34
CA TYR A 197 -10.18 -5.49 11.68
C TYR A 197 -10.49 -6.64 12.66
N HIS A 198 -9.48 -7.39 13.11
CA HIS A 198 -9.64 -8.54 14.00
C HIS A 198 -9.89 -8.06 15.43
N ASP A 199 -11.09 -7.64 15.76
CA ASP A 199 -11.48 -7.30 17.12
C ASP A 199 -12.37 -8.40 17.76
N PRO A 200 -12.60 -8.36 19.08
CA PRO A 200 -13.43 -9.37 19.75
C PRO A 200 -14.86 -9.50 19.20
N GLU A 201 -15.46 -8.41 18.72
CA GLU A 201 -16.80 -8.42 18.13
C GLU A 201 -16.80 -9.16 16.79
N PHE A 202 -15.84 -8.85 15.92
CA PHE A 202 -15.66 -9.54 14.66
C PHE A 202 -15.36 -11.02 14.85
N GLU A 203 -14.49 -11.40 15.80
CA GLU A 203 -14.16 -12.81 16.06
C GLU A 203 -15.40 -13.62 16.47
N LEU A 204 -16.30 -13.04 17.28
CA LEU A 204 -17.58 -13.66 17.63
C LEU A 204 -18.48 -13.85 16.39
N ILE A 205 -18.58 -12.84 15.53
CA ILE A 205 -19.35 -12.92 14.27
C ILE A 205 -18.76 -13.99 13.35
N ALA A 206 -17.44 -13.99 13.17
CA ALA A 206 -16.73 -14.95 12.33
C ALA A 206 -16.93 -16.39 12.84
N GLN A 207 -16.86 -16.60 14.15
CA GLN A 207 -17.12 -17.90 14.76
C GLN A 207 -18.58 -18.35 14.55
N GLY A 208 -19.55 -17.44 14.72
CA GLY A 208 -20.96 -17.69 14.45
C GLY A 208 -21.21 -18.08 12.98
N TYR A 209 -20.55 -17.39 12.05
CA TYR A 209 -20.64 -17.65 10.62
C TYR A 209 -20.06 -19.05 10.27
N LYS A 210 -18.87 -19.39 10.77
CA LYS A 210 -18.27 -20.72 10.58
C LYS A 210 -19.19 -21.86 11.03
N ARG A 211 -19.83 -21.71 12.19
CA ARG A 211 -20.74 -22.72 12.76
C ARG A 211 -22.04 -22.87 11.98
N SER A 212 -22.62 -21.75 11.54
CA SER A 212 -23.93 -21.74 10.88
C SER A 212 -23.88 -22.11 9.40
N HIS A 213 -22.75 -21.89 8.73
CA HIS A 213 -22.61 -22.06 7.27
C HIS A 213 -21.66 -23.18 6.86
N GLY A 214 -21.40 -24.13 7.78
CA GLY A 214 -20.81 -25.43 7.54
C GLY A 214 -19.54 -25.39 6.70
N ASP A 215 -18.39 -25.20 7.34
CA ASP A 215 -17.13 -25.51 6.69
C ASP A 215 -16.91 -27.02 6.71
N VAL A 216 -16.74 -27.61 5.53
CA VAL A 216 -16.21 -28.97 5.42
C VAL A 216 -14.79 -28.76 4.96
N ASP A 217 -13.83 -28.83 5.88
CA ASP A 217 -12.41 -28.84 5.55
C ASP A 217 -12.18 -29.95 4.51
N ARG A 218 -12.06 -29.55 3.25
CA ARG A 218 -11.77 -30.49 2.17
C ARG A 218 -10.33 -30.92 2.31
N LYS A 219 -10.13 -32.03 3.01
CA LYS A 219 -8.84 -32.73 3.05
C LYS A 219 -8.49 -33.19 1.64
N GLN A 220 -7.20 -33.18 1.30
CA GLN A 220 -6.76 -33.78 0.05
C GLN A 220 -7.21 -35.25 0.00
N PRO A 221 -7.79 -35.71 -1.12
CA PRO A 221 -8.16 -37.11 -1.26
C PRO A 221 -6.90 -37.95 -1.13
N VAL A 222 -7.00 -39.06 -0.38
CA VAL A 222 -5.91 -40.04 -0.34
C VAL A 222 -5.77 -40.63 -1.73
N THR A 223 -4.59 -40.47 -2.33
CA THR A 223 -4.30 -41.01 -3.66
C THR A 223 -3.55 -42.33 -3.54
N THR A 224 -3.72 -43.24 -4.49
CA THR A 224 -3.08 -44.57 -4.52
C THR A 224 -1.55 -44.51 -4.29
N PRO A 225 -0.79 -43.54 -4.84
CA PRO A 225 0.64 -43.39 -4.54
C PRO A 225 0.97 -43.10 -3.07
N MET A 226 0.03 -42.56 -2.29
CA MET A 226 0.22 -42.32 -0.85
C MET A 226 -0.03 -43.59 0.00
N LEU A 227 -0.62 -44.63 -0.60
CA LEU A 227 -0.93 -45.92 0.05
C LEU A 227 0.12 -46.99 -0.26
N LEU A 228 0.86 -46.84 -1.35
CA LEU A 228 1.96 -47.73 -1.72
C LEU A 228 3.22 -47.27 -0.98
N LYS A 229 3.56 -48.00 0.10
CA LYS A 229 4.87 -47.91 0.76
C LYS A 229 5.93 -48.67 -0.04
#